data_AF-A0A381WNG1-F1
#
_entry.id   AF-A0A381WNG1-F1
#
_cell.length_a   1.000
_cell.length_b   1.000
_cell.length_c   1.000
_cell.angle_alpha   90.00
_cell.angle_beta   90.00
_cell.angle_gamma   90.00
#
_symmetry.space_group_name_H-M   'P 1'
#
loop_
_entity.id
_entity.type
_entity.pdbx_description
1 polymer ?
#
loop_
_entity_poly.entity_id
_entity_poly.type
_entity_poly.pdbx_seq_one_letter_code
_entity_poly.pdbx_strand_id
1 'polypeptide(L)'
;VNSPIKGLASRMCLVAFALGVSQDYPLILAANRDEMHERPSAPAEWWKDCPNILGGRDLLAGGTWLGVNRKGRLATVTNLRHEADNQSIISRGHLVSDYLATEGNAKNFREKIDKEKKI
;
A
#
# COMPACT_ATOMS: atom_id res chain seq x y z
N VAL A 1 -23.42 35.39 5.45
CA VAL A 1 -23.26 34.60 6.70
C VAL A 1 -22.14 33.60 6.45
N ASN A 2 -20.97 33.86 7.06
CA ASN A 2 -19.79 33.01 7.00
C ASN A 2 -20.04 31.69 7.74
N SER A 3 -19.92 30.56 7.05
CA SER A 3 -19.87 29.24 7.70
C SER A 3 -18.41 28.82 7.88
N PRO A 4 -17.92 28.61 9.11
CA PRO A 4 -16.52 28.30 9.38
C PRO A 4 -16.33 26.78 9.46
N ILE A 5 -16.33 26.09 8.33
CA ILE A 5 -15.74 24.74 8.24
C ILE A 5 -14.89 24.69 6.97
N LYS A 6 -13.80 25.45 6.96
CA LYS A 6 -12.65 25.17 6.10
C LYS A 6 -11.78 24.17 6.84
N GLY A 7 -11.72 22.93 6.35
CA GLY A 7 -10.75 21.95 6.80
C GLY A 7 -11.34 20.56 6.96
N LEU A 8 -10.73 19.60 6.26
CA LEU A 8 -10.87 18.16 6.41
C LEU A 8 -11.99 17.46 5.62
N ALA A 9 -11.91 17.51 4.29
CA ALA A 9 -12.14 16.27 3.55
C ALA A 9 -10.95 15.34 3.83
N SER A 10 -10.96 14.62 4.97
CA SER A 10 -9.94 13.60 5.22
C SER A 10 -10.13 12.49 4.19
N ARG A 11 -9.19 12.32 3.24
CA ARG A 11 -9.17 11.09 2.45
C ARG A 11 -9.00 9.91 3.40
N MET A 12 -10.02 9.05 3.50
CA MET A 12 -10.08 7.96 4.46
C MET A 12 -9.83 6.63 3.75
N CYS A 13 -8.57 6.25 3.69
CA CYS A 13 -8.24 4.86 3.38
C CYS A 13 -8.70 3.96 4.53
N LEU A 14 -9.32 2.83 4.20
CA LEU A 14 -9.74 1.79 5.12
C LEU A 14 -9.11 0.47 4.70
N VAL A 15 -8.60 -0.29 5.66
CA VAL A 15 -8.26 -1.70 5.47
C VAL A 15 -9.05 -2.49 6.50
N ALA A 16 -9.84 -3.44 6.03
CA ALA A 16 -10.54 -4.42 6.85
C ALA A 16 -10.01 -5.81 6.50
N PHE A 17 -9.84 -6.65 7.50
CA PHE A 17 -9.46 -8.05 7.29
C PHE A 17 -10.18 -8.96 8.28
N ALA A 18 -10.41 -10.20 7.84
CA ALA A 18 -10.95 -11.26 8.67
C ALA A 18 -10.06 -12.50 8.52
N LEU A 19 -9.65 -13.07 9.64
CA LEU A 19 -8.70 -14.18 9.71
C LEU A 19 -9.36 -15.37 10.42
N GLY A 20 -9.33 -16.54 9.79
CA GLY A 20 -9.87 -17.78 10.36
C GLY A 20 -11.39 -17.80 10.55
N VAL A 21 -12.12 -16.87 9.91
CA VAL A 21 -13.59 -16.79 10.00
C VAL A 21 -14.32 -17.73 9.03
N SER A 22 -13.60 -18.24 8.02
CA SER A 22 -14.11 -19.15 6.99
C SER A 22 -13.11 -20.28 6.79
N GLN A 23 -13.61 -21.50 6.53
CA GLN A 23 -12.77 -22.65 6.17
C GLN A 23 -12.23 -22.53 4.74
N ASP A 24 -12.99 -21.93 3.83
CA ASP A 24 -12.60 -21.74 2.43
C ASP A 24 -11.69 -20.51 2.23
N TYR A 25 -11.91 -19.47 3.05
CA TYR A 25 -11.15 -18.22 3.01
C TYR A 25 -10.45 -17.98 4.34
N PRO A 26 -9.26 -18.58 4.56
CA PRO A 26 -8.52 -18.41 5.81
C PRO A 26 -8.13 -16.95 6.07
N LEU A 27 -8.03 -16.13 5.02
CA LEU A 27 -7.87 -14.68 5.10
C LEU A 27 -8.76 -13.99 4.04
N ILE A 28 -9.53 -13.00 4.48
CA ILE A 28 -10.24 -12.04 3.63
C ILE A 28 -9.65 -10.66 3.92
N LEU A 29 -9.28 -9.91 2.88
CA LEU A 29 -8.81 -8.53 3.01
C LEU A 29 -9.54 -7.64 2.02
N ALA A 30 -10.10 -6.54 2.51
CA ALA A 30 -10.70 -5.48 1.73
C ALA A 30 -10.00 -4.16 2.04
N ALA A 31 -9.51 -3.48 1.02
CA ALA A 31 -8.89 -2.17 1.15
C ALA A 31 -9.61 -1.16 0.27
N ASN A 32 -10.20 -0.13 0.89
CA ASN A 32 -10.69 1.04 0.18
C ASN A 32 -9.63 2.14 0.26
N ARG A 33 -9.31 2.72 -0.90
CA ARG A 33 -8.37 3.83 -0.98
C ARG A 33 -9.07 5.06 -1.57
N ASP A 34 -9.20 6.07 -0.73
CA ASP A 34 -9.64 7.39 -1.16
C ASP A 34 -8.44 8.17 -1.71
N GLU A 35 -8.43 8.43 -3.01
CA GLU A 35 -7.39 9.20 -3.71
C GLU A 35 -8.00 10.23 -4.67
N MET A 36 -7.19 11.13 -5.23
CA MET A 36 -7.56 11.95 -6.39
C MET A 36 -8.06 11.04 -7.50
N HIS A 37 -9.28 11.30 -7.96
CA HIS A 37 -9.86 10.57 -9.10
C HIS A 37 -8.98 10.67 -10.36
N GLU A 38 -8.31 11.80 -10.54
CA GLU A 38 -7.38 12.05 -11.66
C GLU A 38 -6.03 11.34 -11.52
N ARG A 39 -5.73 10.71 -10.37
CA ARG A 39 -4.44 10.01 -10.21
C ARG A 39 -4.42 8.79 -11.13
N PRO A 40 -3.51 8.73 -12.12
CA PRO A 40 -3.49 7.62 -13.07
C PRO A 40 -3.04 6.33 -12.37
N SER A 41 -3.79 5.25 -12.60
CA SER A 41 -3.47 3.92 -12.10
C SER A 41 -3.84 2.84 -13.12
N ALA A 42 -3.10 1.73 -13.11
CA ALA A 42 -3.41 0.53 -13.88
C ALA A 42 -4.22 -0.46 -13.03
N PRO A 43 -5.13 -1.24 -13.65
CA PRO A 43 -5.88 -2.28 -12.97
C PRO A 43 -4.97 -3.36 -12.37
N ALA A 44 -5.52 -4.17 -11.46
CA ALA A 44 -4.77 -5.27 -10.88
C ALA A 44 -4.50 -6.35 -11.92
N GLU A 45 -3.22 -6.60 -12.18
CA GLU A 45 -2.75 -7.63 -13.09
C GLU A 45 -1.40 -8.18 -12.61
N TRP A 46 -0.95 -9.27 -13.22
CA TRP A 46 0.43 -9.72 -13.05
C TRP A 46 1.36 -8.75 -13.79
N TRP A 47 2.27 -8.10 -13.07
CA TRP A 47 3.11 -7.06 -13.64
C TRP A 47 4.08 -7.61 -14.68
N LYS A 48 4.31 -6.88 -15.77
CA LYS A 48 5.21 -7.33 -16.85
C LYS A 48 6.70 -7.26 -16.45
N ASP A 49 7.07 -6.24 -15.70
CA ASP A 49 8.44 -6.00 -15.20
C ASP A 49 8.74 -6.73 -13.89
N CYS A 50 7.71 -7.11 -13.13
CA CYS A 50 7.84 -7.98 -11.97
C CYS A 50 6.75 -9.08 -11.97
N PRO A 51 6.89 -10.15 -12.79
CA PRO A 51 5.84 -11.17 -13.01
C PRO A 51 5.38 -11.97 -11.78
N ASN A 52 6.05 -11.77 -10.65
CA ASN A 52 5.70 -12.37 -9.38
C ASN A 52 4.67 -11.53 -8.58
N ILE A 53 4.42 -10.27 -8.96
CA ILE A 53 3.50 -9.36 -8.26
C ILE A 53 2.16 -9.31 -8.98
N LEU A 54 1.08 -9.45 -8.21
CA LEU A 54 -0.30 -9.18 -8.60
C LEU A 54 -0.82 -7.99 -7.79
N GLY A 55 -1.24 -6.93 -8.47
CA GLY A 55 -1.81 -5.75 -7.82
C GLY A 55 -2.01 -4.61 -8.80
N GLY A 56 -2.80 -3.60 -8.44
CA GLY A 56 -2.91 -2.37 -9.23
C GLY A 56 -1.60 -1.60 -9.21
N ARG A 57 -1.35 -0.76 -10.21
CA ARG A 57 -0.10 0.04 -10.28
C ARG A 57 -0.39 1.51 -10.28
N ASP A 58 0.33 2.25 -9.44
CA ASP A 58 0.38 3.70 -9.47
C ASP A 58 1.22 4.15 -10.67
N LEU A 59 0.60 4.75 -11.68
CA LEU A 59 1.30 5.16 -12.89
C LEU A 59 2.07 6.48 -12.72
N LEU A 60 1.82 7.22 -11.64
CA LEU A 60 2.56 8.44 -11.34
C LEU A 60 3.84 8.14 -10.54
N ALA A 61 3.73 7.30 -9.50
CA ALA A 61 4.86 7.03 -8.62
C ALA A 61 5.53 5.66 -8.83
N GLY A 62 4.93 4.71 -9.55
CA GLY A 62 5.56 3.43 -9.91
C GLY A 62 5.33 2.25 -8.96
N GLY A 63 4.67 2.44 -7.81
CA GLY A 63 4.40 1.41 -6.79
C GLY A 63 2.97 0.87 -6.76
N THR A 64 2.55 0.32 -5.61
CA THR A 64 1.18 -0.18 -5.40
C THR A 64 0.66 0.05 -3.97
N TRP A 65 -0.66 0.06 -3.79
CA TRP A 65 -1.30 0.23 -2.47
C TRP A 65 -1.75 -1.09 -1.84
N LEU A 66 -1.96 -2.12 -2.65
CA LEU A 66 -2.36 -3.46 -2.23
C LEU A 66 -1.87 -4.44 -3.31
N GLY A 67 -1.18 -5.48 -2.89
CA GLY A 67 -0.79 -6.55 -3.79
C GLY A 67 -0.42 -7.82 -3.06
N VAL A 68 -0.35 -8.89 -3.84
CA VAL A 68 0.15 -10.20 -3.43
C VAL A 68 1.26 -10.65 -4.36
N ASN A 69 2.01 -11.66 -3.94
CA ASN A 69 2.94 -12.34 -4.83
C ASN A 69 2.64 -13.84 -4.94
N ARG A 70 3.30 -14.51 -5.91
CA ARG A 70 3.13 -15.95 -6.16
C ARG A 70 3.53 -16.85 -4.99
N LYS A 71 4.26 -16.32 -4.00
CA LYS A 71 4.69 -17.04 -2.79
C LYS A 71 3.75 -16.79 -1.60
N GLY A 72 2.61 -16.14 -1.81
CA GLY A 72 1.63 -15.87 -0.76
C GLY A 72 2.00 -14.69 0.15
N ARG A 73 2.97 -13.85 -0.24
CA ARG A 73 3.17 -12.56 0.44
C ARG A 73 2.00 -11.64 0.11
N LEU A 74 1.55 -10.89 1.09
CA LEU A 74 0.51 -9.88 0.99
C LEU A 74 1.02 -8.60 1.66
N ALA A 75 0.81 -7.46 1.02
CA ALA A 75 1.09 -6.17 1.64
C ALA A 75 0.11 -5.10 1.15
N THR A 76 -0.17 -4.15 2.04
CA THR A 76 -0.96 -2.97 1.75
C THR A 76 -0.47 -1.79 2.57
N VAL A 77 -0.70 -0.57 2.07
CA VAL A 77 -0.44 0.67 2.81
C VAL A 77 -1.74 1.44 2.99
N THR A 78 -1.90 2.04 4.17
CA THR A 78 -3.01 2.95 4.49
C THR A 78 -2.50 4.35 4.85
N ASN A 79 -3.42 5.30 4.97
CA ASN A 79 -3.10 6.66 5.38
C ASN A 79 -2.71 6.67 6.86
N LEU A 80 -1.57 7.28 7.17
CA LEU A 80 -1.16 7.56 8.53
C LEU A 80 -1.52 9.01 8.82
N ARG A 81 -2.37 9.26 9.83
CA ARG A 81 -2.75 10.61 10.26
C ARG A 81 -1.66 11.16 11.20
N HIS A 82 -0.53 11.53 10.65
CA HIS A 82 0.49 12.30 11.35
C HIS A 82 1.07 13.32 10.38
N GLU A 83 1.56 14.46 10.87
CA GLU A 83 2.31 15.40 10.05
C GLU A 83 3.55 14.67 9.52
N ALA A 84 3.47 14.21 8.27
CA ALA A 84 4.61 13.61 7.64
C ALA A 84 5.64 14.73 7.44
N ASP A 85 6.83 14.53 8.02
CA ASP A 85 8.01 15.25 7.59
C ASP A 85 8.12 15.01 6.08
N ASN A 86 7.80 16.02 5.27
CA ASN A 86 7.57 15.92 3.82
C ASN A 86 8.87 15.65 3.02
N GLN A 87 9.88 15.05 3.66
CA GLN A 87 11.24 14.93 3.14
C GLN A 87 11.48 13.63 2.35
N SER A 88 10.54 12.67 2.36
CA SER A 88 10.71 11.43 1.59
C SER A 88 10.41 11.65 0.10
N ILE A 89 11.44 11.58 -0.74
CA ILE A 89 11.36 11.63 -2.20
C ILE A 89 10.64 10.39 -2.77
N ILE A 90 10.65 9.27 -2.02
CA ILE A 90 10.09 7.98 -2.46
C ILE A 90 8.65 7.83 -1.95
N SER A 91 7.74 7.47 -2.86
CA SER A 91 6.35 7.13 -2.51
C SER A 91 6.26 5.87 -1.64
N ARG A 92 5.39 5.90 -0.61
CA ARG A 92 5.11 4.75 0.27
C ARG A 92 4.58 3.52 -0.48
N GLY A 93 4.03 3.68 -1.69
CA GLY A 93 3.61 2.56 -2.52
C GLY A 93 4.77 1.63 -2.92
N HIS A 94 6.01 2.12 -2.89
CA HIS A 94 7.19 1.27 -3.12
C HIS A 94 7.45 0.30 -1.97
N LEU A 95 7.09 0.65 -0.72
CA LEU A 95 7.21 -0.28 0.40
C LEU A 95 6.43 -1.58 0.14
N VAL A 96 5.28 -1.47 -0.54
CA VAL A 96 4.47 -2.64 -0.92
C VAL A 96 5.15 -3.43 -2.02
N SER A 97 5.51 -2.81 -3.14
CA SER A 97 6.14 -3.52 -4.27
C SER A 97 7.48 -4.13 -3.88
N ASP A 98 8.32 -3.42 -3.13
CA ASP A 98 9.63 -3.89 -2.69
C ASP A 98 9.50 -5.06 -1.72
N TYR A 99 8.52 -5.01 -0.81
CA TYR A 99 8.22 -6.15 0.05
C TYR A 99 7.80 -7.38 -0.76
N LEU A 100 6.97 -7.20 -1.79
CA LEU A 100 6.46 -8.30 -2.63
C LEU A 100 7.52 -8.86 -3.58
N ALA A 101 8.50 -8.05 -3.99
CA ALA A 101 9.61 -8.43 -4.86
C ALA A 101 10.77 -9.11 -4.12
N THR A 102 10.82 -9.00 -2.79
CA THR A 102 11.90 -9.55 -1.96
C THR A 102 11.54 -10.90 -1.34
N GLU A 103 12.58 -11.66 -1.00
CA GLU A 103 12.48 -12.89 -0.20
C GLU A 103 12.54 -12.59 1.31
N GLY A 104 12.43 -13.62 2.15
CA GLY A 104 12.48 -13.51 3.61
C GLY A 104 11.10 -13.31 4.24
N ASN A 105 11.00 -12.75 5.43
CA ASN A 105 9.72 -12.43 6.07
C ASN A 105 9.57 -10.92 6.32
N ALA A 106 8.40 -10.50 6.79
CA ALA A 106 8.11 -9.10 7.11
C ALA A 106 9.09 -8.49 8.12
N LYS A 107 9.61 -9.29 9.07
CA LYS A 107 10.62 -8.84 10.04
C LYS A 107 11.94 -8.51 9.35
N ASN A 108 12.44 -9.39 8.48
CA ASN A 108 13.67 -9.13 7.73
C ASN A 108 13.55 -7.88 6.85
N PHE A 109 12.40 -7.72 6.18
CA PHE A 109 12.15 -6.55 5.34
C PHE A 109 12.13 -5.26 6.19
N ARG A 110 11.44 -5.27 7.34
CA ARG A 110 11.43 -4.13 8.25
C ARG A 110 12.85 -3.77 8.73
N GLU A 111 13.64 -4.75 9.16
CA GLU A 111 15.02 -4.54 9.60
C GLU A 111 15.90 -3.92 8.52
N LYS A 112 15.68 -4.28 7.25
CA LYS A 112 16.34 -3.65 6.10
C LYS A 112 15.95 -2.17 5.97
N ILE A 113 14.66 -1.86 5.96
CA ILE A 113 14.16 -0.48 5.84
C ILE A 113 14.63 0.40 7.01
N ASP A 114 14.64 -0.14 8.23
CA ASP A 114 15.09 0.59 9.42
C ASP A 114 16.59 0.93 9.38
N LYS A 115 17.41 0.13 8.65
CA LYS A 115 18.82 0.43 8.39
C LYS A 115 19.00 1.50 7.31
N GLU A 116 18.21 1.42 6.23
CA GLU A 116 18.27 2.37 5.11
C GLU A 116 17.80 3.77 5.51
N LYS A 117 16.85 3.89 6.46
CA LYS A 117 16.43 5.19 7.03
C LYS A 117 17.45 5.85 7.96
N LYS A 118 18.47 5.11 8.42
CA LYS A 118 19.50 5.61 9.35
C LYS A 118 20.74 6.17 8.63
N ILE A 119 20.69 6.25 7.30
CA ILE A 119 21.70 6.86 6.43
C ILE A 119 21.06 8.11 5.81
#